data_AF-A0A3S0VPD6-F1
#
_entry.id   AF-A0A3S0VPD6-F1
#
_cell.length_a   1.000
_cell.length_b   1.000
_cell.length_c   1.000
_cell.angle_alpha   90.00
_cell.angle_beta   90.00
_cell.angle_gamma   90.00
#
_symmetry.space_group_name_H-M   'P 1'
#
loop_
_entity.id
_entity.type
_entity.pdbx_description
1 polymer ?
#
loop_
_entity_poly.entity_id
_entity_poly.type
_entity_poly.pdbx_seq_one_letter_code
_entity_poly.pdbx_strand_id
1 'polypeptide(L)'
;MTAGIRRVHFVAFLQYELIQLSHYELSDSYHSILWRNSMMQNNQSISALYPFQSHFIKIKGSNLHYIEEGEGRPILFLHGMPSSSYLWRNIIPHLKAYGRCIALDLIGHGKSDSPDIEYSVADHLAYLTEFIEQLDLKDILIVGHSWGATLGIAYAKEHEHNVRGLSYLEPMLGAWNNWEDFNPNNPAAQELFKTFRSTDGWELIVNQNMFLEQIFVNASMRELSPEEKNNYIRPFQAIERRKAAWKAPQELPIENNPADVVRLVDANYSWMKQTTIPQLFFYTDPAAFFTKEAAEQFVQQAHAVTPCLLGPGAYNHAEDYPHEIGFTLAAWIINNYSLRSTMPQFSFYTTIHKAIRKALFDTAVLAGQTDFFDKDRRKPFIEQYADLMNLLRNHSLHEDTYIHPLLTGSNGHLSIEKEHEQLEKEIQKLEQMFRITCECQDRLLCHELGNLFYLSFNEFIAHYVQHLFVEETQIMPALRDANPLPILVSAMNEFKNSQSEEDKKQALGLMFSAINIDEMLFMIKNMQQNAKQEDIGGMFKI
;
A
#
# COMPACT_ATOMS: atom_id res chain seq x y z
N MET A 1 35.26 35.90 36.85
CA MET A 1 34.33 35.03 37.62
C MET A 1 33.60 34.14 36.63
N THR A 2 33.29 32.91 37.03
CA THR A 2 32.82 31.82 36.16
C THR A 2 31.39 32.00 35.69
N ALA A 3 31.19 32.20 34.38
CA ALA A 3 29.91 31.96 33.71
C ALA A 3 29.97 30.57 33.06
N GLY A 4 29.05 29.69 33.43
CA GLY A 4 29.08 28.29 33.01
C GLY A 4 28.66 28.12 31.56
N ILE A 5 29.58 27.65 30.71
CA ILE A 5 29.25 27.15 29.38
C ILE A 5 28.52 25.81 29.58
N ARG A 6 27.18 25.82 29.47
CA ARG A 6 26.41 24.58 29.28
C ARG A 6 26.69 24.09 27.86
N ARG A 7 27.56 23.07 27.72
CA ARG A 7 27.67 22.33 26.47
C ARG A 7 26.43 21.45 26.32
N VAL A 8 25.53 21.84 25.43
CA VAL A 8 24.46 20.96 24.97
C VAL A 8 25.05 20.05 23.92
N HIS A 9 25.00 18.73 24.13
CA HIS A 9 25.38 17.71 23.15
C HIS A 9 24.08 17.07 22.64
N PHE A 10 23.98 16.86 21.33
CA PHE A 10 22.76 16.49 20.58
C PHE A 10 23.06 15.34 19.60
N VAL A 11 22.53 14.11 19.78
CA VAL A 11 22.62 13.02 18.74
C VAL A 11 21.48 11.95 18.77
N ALA A 12 21.05 11.54 17.57
CA ALA A 12 19.95 10.62 17.18
C ALA A 12 19.72 9.29 17.92
N PHE A 13 18.42 8.99 18.13
CA PHE A 13 17.78 7.68 18.34
C PHE A 13 16.25 7.89 18.19
N LEU A 14 15.35 7.02 17.69
CA LEU A 14 15.31 5.56 17.48
C LEU A 14 14.22 5.16 16.42
N GLN A 15 14.26 3.91 15.94
CA GLN A 15 13.11 2.99 15.73
C GLN A 15 12.05 3.15 14.60
N TYR A 16 12.46 3.13 13.33
CA TYR A 16 11.56 2.75 12.21
C TYR A 16 11.69 1.28 11.72
N GLU A 17 12.85 0.61 11.80
CA GLU A 17 12.96 -0.76 11.19
C GLU A 17 13.50 -1.92 12.05
N LEU A 18 14.08 -1.67 13.23
CA LEU A 18 14.90 -2.68 13.93
C LEU A 18 14.18 -3.88 14.60
N ILE A 19 12.85 -3.99 14.55
CA ILE A 19 12.09 -5.14 15.13
C ILE A 19 11.56 -6.11 14.05
N GLN A 20 11.62 -5.78 12.75
CA GLN A 20 11.06 -6.67 11.72
C GLN A 20 11.86 -7.95 11.43
N LEU A 21 12.94 -8.26 12.17
CA LEU A 21 13.86 -9.35 11.79
C LEU A 21 14.41 -10.20 12.94
N SER A 22 14.41 -9.72 14.19
CA SER A 22 15.00 -10.47 15.31
C SER A 22 14.12 -11.64 15.81
N HIS A 23 12.85 -11.69 15.41
CA HIS A 23 11.87 -12.71 15.84
C HIS A 23 11.09 -13.34 14.67
N TYR A 24 11.57 -13.22 13.43
CA TYR A 24 10.94 -13.87 12.28
C TYR A 24 11.49 -15.29 12.12
N GLU A 25 10.86 -16.25 12.80
CA GLU A 25 10.71 -17.57 12.20
C GLU A 25 9.95 -17.41 10.87
N LEU A 26 10.36 -18.17 9.85
CA LEU A 26 10.00 -17.93 8.44
C LEU A 26 8.54 -18.25 8.06
N SER A 27 7.61 -18.34 9.03
CA SER A 27 6.22 -18.79 8.83
C SER A 27 5.19 -17.66 8.67
N ASP A 28 5.24 -16.57 9.44
CA ASP A 28 4.05 -15.71 9.67
C ASP A 28 4.22 -14.23 9.29
N SER A 29 4.91 -13.95 8.18
CA SER A 29 5.32 -12.58 7.82
C SER A 29 4.23 -11.65 7.24
N TYR A 30 3.08 -12.18 6.80
CA TYR A 30 2.07 -11.40 6.08
C TYR A 30 1.09 -10.61 6.96
N HIS A 31 0.90 -11.02 8.23
CA HIS A 31 -0.11 -10.40 9.10
C HIS A 31 0.21 -8.96 9.55
N SER A 32 1.49 -8.58 9.66
CA SER A 32 1.89 -7.36 10.40
C SER A 32 1.61 -6.03 9.69
N ILE A 33 1.43 -6.02 8.36
CA ILE A 33 1.09 -4.83 7.57
C ILE A 33 -0.44 -4.66 7.50
N LEU A 34 -1.18 -5.75 7.26
CA LEU A 34 -2.63 -5.76 7.20
C LEU A 34 -3.25 -5.37 8.56
N TRP A 35 -2.73 -5.93 9.67
CA TRP A 35 -3.15 -5.52 11.02
C TRP A 35 -2.92 -4.03 11.32
N ARG A 36 -1.90 -3.38 10.72
CA ARG A 36 -1.65 -1.95 10.95
C ARG A 36 -2.65 -1.06 10.26
N ASN A 37 -2.91 -1.30 8.97
CA ASN A 37 -3.88 -0.51 8.22
C ASN A 37 -5.30 -0.76 8.76
N SER A 38 -5.63 -2.01 9.10
CA SER A 38 -6.90 -2.36 9.76
C SER A 38 -7.06 -1.64 11.12
N MET A 39 -6.04 -1.59 11.98
CA MET A 39 -6.15 -0.87 13.26
C MET A 39 -6.18 0.66 13.16
N MET A 40 -5.53 1.28 12.17
CA MET A 40 -5.50 2.75 12.05
C MET A 40 -6.64 3.31 11.20
N GLN A 41 -7.32 2.47 10.39
CA GLN A 41 -8.49 2.86 9.60
C GLN A 41 -9.77 2.05 9.89
N ASN A 42 -9.85 1.37 11.04
CA ASN A 42 -11.08 0.75 11.59
C ASN A 42 -12.24 1.75 11.89
N ASN A 43 -12.14 2.98 11.40
CA ASN A 43 -13.14 4.05 11.45
C ASN A 43 -13.60 4.51 10.05
N GLN A 44 -13.06 4.00 8.94
CA GLN A 44 -13.70 4.16 7.63
C GLN A 44 -14.89 3.20 7.56
N SER A 45 -16.10 3.75 7.68
CA SER A 45 -17.34 2.98 7.50
C SER A 45 -17.46 2.49 6.06
N ILE A 46 -17.61 1.17 5.89
CA ILE A 46 -17.92 0.56 4.59
C ILE A 46 -19.26 1.13 4.10
N SER A 47 -19.26 1.78 2.93
CA SER A 47 -20.39 2.57 2.47
C SER A 47 -21.34 1.77 1.59
N ALA A 48 -22.64 2.02 1.71
CA ALA A 48 -23.65 1.59 0.75
C ALA A 48 -23.67 2.44 -0.53
N LEU A 49 -23.03 3.61 -0.52
CA LEU A 49 -23.10 4.58 -1.62
C LEU A 49 -22.39 4.07 -2.87
N TYR A 50 -22.99 4.38 -4.03
CA TYR A 50 -22.43 4.13 -5.35
C TYR A 50 -22.42 5.45 -6.13
N PRO A 51 -21.44 6.34 -5.88
CA PRO A 51 -21.44 7.72 -6.39
C PRO A 51 -20.91 7.85 -7.84
N PHE A 52 -20.76 6.75 -8.57
CA PHE A 52 -20.08 6.72 -9.86
C PHE A 52 -21.00 7.05 -11.03
N GLN A 53 -20.47 7.76 -12.02
CA GLN A 53 -21.15 7.98 -13.29
C GLN A 53 -21.30 6.65 -14.05
N SER A 54 -22.48 6.41 -14.61
CA SER A 54 -22.78 5.21 -15.39
C SER A 54 -22.47 5.43 -16.87
N HIS A 55 -21.68 4.53 -17.45
CA HIS A 55 -21.33 4.51 -18.87
C HIS A 55 -21.90 3.25 -19.52
N PHE A 56 -22.14 3.31 -20.83
CA PHE A 56 -22.69 2.20 -21.60
C PHE A 56 -21.97 2.09 -22.94
N ILE A 57 -21.66 0.87 -23.37
CA ILE A 57 -21.08 0.57 -24.68
C ILE A 57 -21.80 -0.61 -25.33
N LYS A 58 -21.96 -0.56 -26.66
CA LYS A 58 -22.78 -1.52 -27.41
C LYS A 58 -21.92 -2.67 -27.96
N ILE A 59 -21.98 -3.81 -27.29
CA ILE A 59 -21.21 -5.03 -27.58
C ILE A 59 -22.18 -6.12 -28.06
N LYS A 60 -21.91 -6.76 -29.20
CA LYS A 60 -22.77 -7.80 -29.80
C LYS A 60 -24.28 -7.48 -29.88
N GLY A 61 -24.63 -6.20 -29.98
CA GLY A 61 -26.02 -5.72 -30.01
C GLY A 61 -26.64 -5.35 -28.67
N SER A 62 -26.02 -5.74 -27.55
CA SER A 62 -26.43 -5.45 -26.16
C SER A 62 -25.66 -4.26 -25.60
N ASN A 63 -26.25 -3.49 -24.69
CA ASN A 63 -25.55 -2.46 -23.94
C ASN A 63 -24.88 -3.08 -22.70
N LEU A 64 -23.55 -3.04 -22.62
CA LEU A 64 -22.83 -3.32 -21.39
C LEU A 64 -22.67 -2.02 -20.60
N HIS A 65 -23.05 -2.07 -19.32
CA HIS A 65 -22.79 -1.00 -18.37
C HIS A 65 -21.38 -1.14 -17.79
N TYR A 66 -20.73 -0.01 -17.56
CA TYR A 66 -19.52 0.08 -16.76
C TYR A 66 -19.46 1.43 -16.05
N ILE A 67 -18.57 1.55 -15.07
CA ILE A 67 -18.18 2.84 -14.49
C ILE A 67 -16.69 3.09 -14.71
N GLU A 68 -16.33 4.36 -14.77
CA GLU A 68 -14.98 4.82 -15.09
C GLU A 68 -14.56 5.95 -14.13
N GLU A 69 -13.45 5.78 -13.42
CA GLU A 69 -12.92 6.74 -12.44
C GLU A 69 -11.40 6.86 -12.58
N GLY A 70 -10.87 8.09 -12.51
CA GLY A 70 -9.43 8.34 -12.59
C GLY A 70 -8.87 8.27 -14.02
N GLU A 71 -7.54 8.41 -14.13
CA GLU A 71 -6.83 8.57 -15.40
C GLU A 71 -5.58 7.67 -15.47
N GLY A 72 -4.99 7.51 -16.66
CA GLY A 72 -3.76 6.74 -16.86
C GLY A 72 -3.98 5.28 -17.26
N ARG A 73 -3.08 4.38 -16.85
CA ARG A 73 -3.06 2.97 -17.28
C ARG A 73 -4.32 2.22 -16.76
N PRO A 74 -5.08 1.48 -17.60
CA PRO A 74 -6.37 0.88 -17.22
C PRO A 74 -6.28 -0.13 -16.06
N ILE A 75 -7.19 -0.05 -15.10
CA ILE A 75 -7.40 -1.06 -14.05
C ILE A 75 -8.81 -1.62 -14.24
N LEU A 76 -8.92 -2.84 -14.77
CA LEU A 76 -10.19 -3.48 -15.12
C LEU A 76 -10.69 -4.37 -13.98
N PHE A 77 -11.83 -4.03 -13.38
CA PHE A 77 -12.46 -4.78 -12.30
C PHE A 77 -13.57 -5.68 -12.84
N LEU A 78 -13.52 -6.97 -12.50
CA LEU A 78 -14.44 -8.02 -12.97
C LEU A 78 -15.08 -8.74 -11.77
N HIS A 79 -16.37 -8.53 -11.55
CA HIS A 79 -17.10 -9.10 -10.41
C HIS A 79 -17.43 -10.61 -10.61
N GLY A 80 -17.69 -11.31 -9.50
CA GLY A 80 -18.24 -12.68 -9.51
C GLY A 80 -19.71 -12.73 -9.94
N MET A 81 -20.25 -13.92 -10.24
CA MET A 81 -21.67 -14.10 -10.58
C MET A 81 -22.41 -14.77 -9.41
N PRO A 82 -23.54 -14.25 -8.92
CA PRO A 82 -24.28 -13.07 -9.38
C PRO A 82 -23.92 -11.81 -8.57
N SER A 83 -23.29 -10.82 -9.21
CA SER A 83 -22.93 -9.54 -8.58
C SER A 83 -22.99 -8.40 -9.63
N SER A 84 -22.32 -7.29 -9.37
CA SER A 84 -22.12 -6.18 -10.31
C SER A 84 -20.86 -5.38 -9.93
N SER A 85 -20.53 -4.35 -10.69
CA SER A 85 -19.52 -3.33 -10.35
C SER A 85 -19.74 -2.68 -8.96
N TYR A 86 -20.93 -2.79 -8.37
CA TYR A 86 -21.24 -2.39 -6.98
C TYR A 86 -20.31 -3.05 -5.95
N LEU A 87 -19.78 -4.24 -6.24
CA LEU A 87 -18.78 -4.94 -5.41
C LEU A 87 -17.51 -4.11 -5.17
N TRP A 88 -17.13 -3.28 -6.14
CA TRP A 88 -15.87 -2.54 -6.13
C TRP A 88 -15.99 -1.12 -5.53
N ARG A 89 -17.18 -0.74 -5.06
CA ARG A 89 -17.51 0.65 -4.67
C ARG A 89 -16.63 1.23 -3.55
N ASN A 90 -16.18 0.38 -2.62
CA ASN A 90 -15.31 0.77 -1.50
C ASN A 90 -13.81 0.48 -1.80
N ILE A 91 -13.48 -0.12 -2.95
CA ILE A 91 -12.11 -0.45 -3.39
C ILE A 91 -11.58 0.62 -4.37
N ILE A 92 -12.38 0.99 -5.38
CA ILE A 92 -12.02 1.95 -6.44
C ILE A 92 -11.58 3.34 -5.92
N PRO A 93 -12.18 3.90 -4.84
CA PRO A 93 -11.73 5.19 -4.28
C PRO A 93 -10.24 5.22 -3.89
N HIS A 94 -9.65 4.08 -3.52
CA HIS A 94 -8.22 3.97 -3.18
C HIS A 94 -7.31 3.91 -4.41
N LEU A 95 -7.85 3.66 -5.60
CA LEU A 95 -7.10 3.29 -6.81
C LEU A 95 -7.17 4.32 -7.93
N LYS A 96 -8.20 5.18 -7.95
CA LYS A 96 -8.39 6.19 -9.02
C LYS A 96 -7.30 7.26 -9.12
N ALA A 97 -6.43 7.39 -8.12
CA ALA A 97 -5.23 8.24 -8.16
C ALA A 97 -4.03 7.56 -8.84
N TYR A 98 -4.09 6.24 -9.08
CA TYR A 98 -3.00 5.40 -9.57
C TYR A 98 -3.30 4.71 -10.91
N GLY A 99 -4.52 4.88 -11.45
CA GLY A 99 -4.90 4.40 -12.77
C GLY A 99 -6.37 4.64 -13.11
N ARG A 100 -6.70 4.49 -14.40
CA ARG A 100 -8.05 4.57 -14.96
C ARG A 100 -8.84 3.34 -14.55
N CYS A 101 -9.59 3.44 -13.47
CA CYS A 101 -10.39 2.36 -12.89
C CYS A 101 -11.67 2.15 -13.72
N ILE A 102 -11.84 0.97 -14.30
CA ILE A 102 -12.98 0.57 -15.13
C ILE A 102 -13.62 -0.66 -14.48
N ALA A 103 -14.85 -0.56 -14.00
CA ALA A 103 -15.57 -1.73 -13.48
C ALA A 103 -16.75 -2.07 -14.39
N LEU A 104 -16.67 -3.25 -15.02
CA LEU A 104 -17.67 -3.78 -15.94
C LEU A 104 -18.78 -4.51 -15.18
N ASP A 105 -20.04 -4.23 -15.52
CA ASP A 105 -21.14 -5.15 -15.23
C ASP A 105 -21.18 -6.20 -16.34
N LEU A 106 -20.95 -7.47 -15.99
CA LEU A 106 -21.02 -8.58 -16.95
C LEU A 106 -22.40 -8.65 -17.63
N ILE A 107 -22.47 -9.24 -18.83
CA ILE A 107 -23.75 -9.40 -19.55
C ILE A 107 -24.79 -10.12 -18.64
N GLY A 108 -26.04 -9.65 -18.65
CA GLY A 108 -27.11 -10.12 -17.76
C GLY A 108 -27.00 -9.72 -16.28
N HIS A 109 -25.95 -9.00 -15.88
CA HIS A 109 -25.69 -8.59 -14.50
C HIS A 109 -25.77 -7.06 -14.33
N GLY A 110 -25.95 -6.61 -13.09
CA GLY A 110 -26.00 -5.18 -12.75
C GLY A 110 -26.97 -4.39 -13.64
N LYS A 111 -26.47 -3.33 -14.28
CA LYS A 111 -27.20 -2.49 -15.24
C LYS A 111 -26.97 -2.88 -16.71
N SER A 112 -26.17 -3.91 -16.99
CA SER A 112 -26.02 -4.41 -18.37
C SER A 112 -27.32 -5.04 -18.87
N ASP A 113 -27.52 -5.03 -20.18
CA ASP A 113 -28.64 -5.70 -20.82
C ASP A 113 -28.63 -7.20 -20.52
N SER A 114 -29.83 -7.80 -20.52
CA SER A 114 -30.03 -9.23 -20.28
C SER A 114 -30.75 -9.85 -21.47
N PRO A 115 -30.03 -10.12 -22.59
CA PRO A 115 -30.60 -10.81 -23.74
C PRO A 115 -30.91 -12.28 -23.42
N ASP A 116 -31.78 -12.93 -24.20
CA ASP A 116 -31.97 -14.37 -24.08
C ASP A 116 -30.82 -15.12 -24.78
N ILE A 117 -29.75 -15.33 -24.01
CA ILE A 117 -28.56 -16.11 -24.36
C ILE A 117 -28.31 -17.17 -23.28
N GLU A 118 -27.34 -18.06 -23.49
CA GLU A 118 -27.08 -19.14 -22.54
C GLU A 118 -26.31 -18.71 -21.29
N TYR A 119 -25.60 -17.57 -21.32
CA TYR A 119 -24.76 -17.08 -20.22
C TYR A 119 -23.64 -18.06 -19.82
N SER A 120 -23.16 -18.86 -20.78
CA SER A 120 -22.00 -19.73 -20.58
C SER A 120 -20.72 -18.92 -20.31
N VAL A 121 -19.70 -19.56 -19.72
CA VAL A 121 -18.38 -18.92 -19.55
C VAL A 121 -17.82 -18.42 -20.90
N ALA A 122 -18.11 -19.15 -21.99
CA ALA A 122 -17.74 -18.75 -23.34
C ALA A 122 -18.47 -17.48 -23.82
N ASP A 123 -19.77 -17.33 -23.52
CA ASP A 123 -20.52 -16.09 -23.80
C ASP A 123 -19.89 -14.91 -23.05
N HIS A 124 -19.70 -15.07 -21.73
CA HIS A 124 -19.12 -14.03 -20.88
C HIS A 124 -17.71 -13.61 -21.35
N LEU A 125 -16.86 -14.56 -21.74
CA LEU A 125 -15.53 -14.27 -22.28
C LEU A 125 -15.61 -13.54 -23.63
N ALA A 126 -16.52 -13.93 -24.51
CA ALA A 126 -16.70 -13.28 -25.81
C ALA A 126 -17.23 -11.84 -25.70
N TYR A 127 -18.07 -11.54 -24.70
CA TYR A 127 -18.49 -10.17 -24.37
C TYR A 127 -17.35 -9.36 -23.71
N LEU A 128 -16.57 -9.97 -22.81
CA LEU A 128 -15.43 -9.33 -22.16
C LEU A 128 -14.32 -8.94 -23.16
N THR A 129 -13.96 -9.84 -24.08
CA THR A 129 -12.93 -9.56 -25.09
C THR A 129 -13.34 -8.41 -26.01
N GLU A 130 -14.57 -8.43 -26.54
CA GLU A 130 -15.06 -7.35 -27.41
C GLU A 130 -15.24 -6.02 -26.64
N PHE A 131 -15.55 -6.06 -25.34
CA PHE A 131 -15.55 -4.86 -24.48
C PHE A 131 -14.15 -4.25 -24.33
N ILE A 132 -13.14 -5.08 -24.07
CA ILE A 132 -11.73 -4.66 -23.96
C ILE A 132 -11.23 -4.08 -25.30
N GLU A 133 -11.58 -4.72 -26.41
CA GLU A 133 -11.23 -4.26 -27.76
C GLU A 133 -11.91 -2.94 -28.12
N GLN A 134 -13.23 -2.80 -27.91
CA GLN A 134 -13.96 -1.57 -28.30
C GLN A 134 -13.61 -0.35 -27.42
N LEU A 135 -13.22 -0.54 -26.16
CA LEU A 135 -12.67 0.54 -25.32
C LEU A 135 -11.16 0.79 -25.54
N ASP A 136 -10.55 0.05 -26.47
CA ASP A 136 -9.12 0.06 -26.80
C ASP A 136 -8.20 -0.05 -25.57
N LEU A 137 -8.57 -0.89 -24.61
CA LEU A 137 -7.81 -1.02 -23.36
C LEU A 137 -6.50 -1.75 -23.64
N LYS A 138 -5.38 -1.07 -23.35
CA LYS A 138 -4.02 -1.60 -23.48
C LYS A 138 -3.34 -1.78 -22.15
N ASP A 139 -2.44 -2.76 -22.09
CA ASP A 139 -1.45 -2.90 -21.01
C ASP A 139 -2.14 -2.93 -19.62
N ILE A 140 -3.17 -3.78 -19.50
CA ILE A 140 -4.23 -3.75 -18.49
C ILE A 140 -3.78 -4.40 -17.18
N LEU A 141 -4.14 -3.82 -16.03
CA LEU A 141 -4.18 -4.55 -14.75
C LEU A 141 -5.61 -5.09 -14.57
N ILE A 142 -5.77 -6.40 -14.41
CA ILE A 142 -7.08 -7.01 -14.18
C ILE A 142 -7.23 -7.34 -12.69
N VAL A 143 -8.36 -6.96 -12.08
CA VAL A 143 -8.74 -7.26 -10.69
C VAL A 143 -10.05 -8.05 -10.72
N GLY A 144 -10.01 -9.33 -10.35
CA GLY A 144 -11.16 -10.23 -10.47
C GLY A 144 -11.66 -10.80 -9.14
N HIS A 145 -12.96 -11.02 -9.00
CA HIS A 145 -13.53 -11.85 -7.92
C HIS A 145 -14.25 -13.06 -8.50
N SER A 146 -14.00 -14.26 -7.95
CA SER A 146 -14.71 -15.49 -8.34
C SER A 146 -14.74 -15.70 -9.87
N TRP A 147 -15.91 -15.81 -10.49
CA TRP A 147 -16.07 -15.89 -11.94
C TRP A 147 -15.38 -14.77 -12.72
N GLY A 148 -15.33 -13.54 -12.19
CA GLY A 148 -14.59 -12.44 -12.79
C GLY A 148 -13.07 -12.64 -12.76
N ALA A 149 -12.55 -13.32 -11.74
CA ALA A 149 -11.15 -13.78 -11.75
C ALA A 149 -10.94 -14.85 -12.83
N THR A 150 -11.80 -15.87 -12.90
CA THR A 150 -11.72 -16.93 -13.93
C THR A 150 -11.75 -16.38 -15.35
N LEU A 151 -12.62 -15.41 -15.63
CA LEU A 151 -12.70 -14.72 -16.93
C LEU A 151 -11.46 -13.84 -17.20
N GLY A 152 -11.00 -13.08 -16.20
CA GLY A 152 -9.81 -12.25 -16.31
C GLY A 152 -8.53 -13.04 -16.57
N ILE A 153 -8.35 -14.17 -15.88
CA ILE A 153 -7.23 -15.11 -16.08
C ILE A 153 -7.33 -15.77 -17.46
N ALA A 154 -8.54 -16.16 -17.91
CA ALA A 154 -8.73 -16.73 -19.25
C ALA A 154 -8.33 -15.73 -20.34
N TYR A 155 -8.75 -14.46 -20.22
CA TYR A 155 -8.32 -13.40 -21.14
C TYR A 155 -6.80 -13.18 -21.08
N ALA A 156 -6.21 -13.07 -19.89
CA ALA A 156 -4.77 -12.81 -19.74
C ALA A 156 -3.88 -13.93 -20.32
N LYS A 157 -4.31 -15.19 -20.22
CA LYS A 157 -3.63 -16.35 -20.81
C LYS A 157 -3.56 -16.28 -22.34
N GLU A 158 -4.62 -15.84 -23.00
CA GLU A 158 -4.65 -15.71 -24.47
C GLU A 158 -4.06 -14.36 -24.95
N HIS A 159 -3.94 -13.36 -24.07
CA HIS A 159 -3.53 -11.99 -24.38
C HIS A 159 -2.41 -11.46 -23.47
N GLU A 160 -1.39 -12.27 -23.16
CA GLU A 160 -0.31 -11.92 -22.20
C GLU A 160 0.32 -10.55 -22.48
N HIS A 161 0.59 -10.25 -23.75
CA HIS A 161 1.18 -8.99 -24.21
C HIS A 161 0.34 -7.74 -23.87
N ASN A 162 -0.93 -7.91 -23.50
CA ASN A 162 -1.86 -6.84 -23.16
C ASN A 162 -2.17 -6.76 -21.65
N VAL A 163 -1.54 -7.56 -20.81
CA VAL A 163 -1.81 -7.61 -19.36
C VAL A 163 -0.52 -7.39 -18.56
N ARG A 164 -0.49 -6.31 -17.77
CA ARG A 164 0.68 -5.91 -16.95
C ARG A 164 0.72 -6.53 -15.56
N GLY A 165 -0.41 -7.06 -15.11
CA GLY A 165 -0.57 -7.62 -13.78
C GLY A 165 -1.97 -8.21 -13.59
N LEU A 166 -2.08 -9.14 -12.66
CA LEU A 166 -3.32 -9.76 -12.24
C LEU A 166 -3.50 -9.63 -10.74
N SER A 167 -4.71 -9.36 -10.29
CA SER A 167 -5.10 -9.55 -8.91
C SER A 167 -6.44 -10.26 -8.82
N TYR A 168 -6.59 -11.12 -7.82
CA TYR A 168 -7.78 -11.95 -7.71
C TYR A 168 -8.14 -12.28 -6.27
N LEU A 169 -9.45 -12.40 -6.04
CA LEU A 169 -10.11 -12.75 -4.79
C LEU A 169 -11.03 -13.95 -5.07
N GLU A 170 -10.97 -15.00 -4.23
CA GLU A 170 -11.66 -16.29 -4.48
C GLU A 170 -11.49 -16.82 -5.92
N PRO A 171 -10.26 -16.97 -6.46
CA PRO A 171 -10.05 -17.64 -7.74
C PRO A 171 -10.40 -19.13 -7.67
N MET A 172 -10.68 -19.75 -8.82
CA MET A 172 -10.72 -21.21 -8.92
C MET A 172 -9.29 -21.75 -9.12
N LEU A 173 -8.78 -22.52 -8.15
CA LEU A 173 -7.42 -23.10 -8.18
C LEU A 173 -7.41 -24.49 -8.87
N GLY A 174 -7.99 -24.55 -10.06
CA GLY A 174 -8.27 -25.80 -10.80
C GLY A 174 -9.75 -26.21 -10.71
N ALA A 175 -10.13 -27.24 -11.47
CA ALA A 175 -11.43 -27.87 -11.35
C ALA A 175 -11.53 -28.74 -10.08
N TRP A 176 -12.75 -28.87 -9.55
CA TRP A 176 -13.03 -29.73 -8.39
C TRP A 176 -13.32 -31.16 -8.87
N ASN A 177 -12.58 -32.14 -8.34
CA ASN A 177 -12.72 -33.53 -8.78
C ASN A 177 -13.99 -34.16 -8.19
N ASN A 178 -14.33 -33.78 -6.96
CA ASN A 178 -15.49 -34.23 -6.22
C ASN A 178 -16.20 -33.03 -5.56
N TRP A 179 -17.40 -33.25 -5.03
CA TRP A 179 -18.17 -32.21 -4.34
C TRP A 179 -17.52 -31.71 -3.04
N GLU A 180 -16.77 -32.57 -2.37
CA GLU A 180 -16.06 -32.26 -1.13
C GLU A 180 -14.92 -31.26 -1.33
N ASP A 181 -14.37 -31.18 -2.56
CA ASP A 181 -13.33 -30.22 -2.92
C ASP A 181 -13.92 -28.81 -3.11
N PHE A 182 -15.20 -28.70 -3.49
CA PHE A 182 -15.92 -27.42 -3.60
C PHE A 182 -16.38 -26.97 -2.21
N ASN A 183 -16.03 -25.74 -1.82
CA ASN A 183 -16.37 -25.17 -0.52
C ASN A 183 -16.09 -26.13 0.66
N PRO A 184 -14.82 -26.57 0.82
CA PRO A 184 -14.45 -27.71 1.67
C PRO A 184 -14.77 -27.51 3.16
N ASN A 185 -14.94 -26.26 3.58
CA ASN A 185 -15.29 -25.88 4.95
C ASN A 185 -16.80 -25.79 5.20
N ASN A 186 -17.66 -26.03 4.19
CA ASN A 186 -19.11 -25.83 4.29
C ASN A 186 -19.94 -26.90 3.55
N PRO A 187 -20.19 -28.07 4.16
CA PRO A 187 -21.04 -29.12 3.60
C PRO A 187 -22.49 -28.68 3.32
N ALA A 188 -23.01 -27.70 4.05
CA ALA A 188 -24.35 -27.17 3.79
C ALA A 188 -24.39 -26.37 2.47
N ALA A 189 -23.33 -25.65 2.13
CA ALA A 189 -23.18 -25.03 0.82
C ALA A 189 -23.01 -26.06 -0.29
N GLN A 190 -22.28 -27.17 -0.06
CA GLN A 190 -22.15 -28.26 -1.03
C GLN A 190 -23.53 -28.83 -1.42
N GLU A 191 -24.35 -29.22 -0.44
CA GLU A 191 -25.71 -29.75 -0.70
C GLU A 191 -26.65 -28.71 -1.34
N LEU A 192 -26.53 -27.44 -0.96
CA LEU A 192 -27.30 -26.37 -1.59
C LEU A 192 -26.91 -26.17 -3.07
N PHE A 193 -25.61 -26.18 -3.39
CA PHE A 193 -25.15 -26.04 -4.77
C PHE A 193 -25.42 -27.30 -5.62
N LYS A 194 -25.43 -28.51 -5.03
CA LYS A 194 -26.00 -29.72 -5.67
C LYS A 194 -27.46 -29.50 -6.06
N THR A 195 -28.26 -28.95 -5.15
CA THR A 195 -29.68 -28.63 -5.38
C THR A 195 -29.85 -27.53 -6.45
N PHE A 196 -29.01 -26.49 -6.44
CA PHE A 196 -29.00 -25.47 -7.49
C PHE A 196 -28.62 -26.00 -8.88
N ARG A 197 -27.87 -27.12 -8.97
CA ARG A 197 -27.56 -27.82 -10.22
C ARG A 197 -28.57 -28.93 -10.58
N SER A 198 -29.59 -29.17 -9.75
CA SER A 198 -30.68 -30.10 -10.04
C SER A 198 -31.77 -29.42 -10.88
N THR A 199 -32.82 -30.19 -11.24
CA THR A 199 -34.05 -29.65 -11.83
C THR A 199 -34.72 -28.57 -10.98
N ASP A 200 -34.50 -28.58 -9.65
CA ASP A 200 -35.12 -27.65 -8.71
C ASP A 200 -34.41 -26.28 -8.71
N GLY A 201 -33.18 -26.22 -9.21
CA GLY A 201 -32.39 -24.99 -9.28
C GLY A 201 -33.06 -23.86 -10.05
N TRP A 202 -33.88 -24.16 -11.07
CA TRP A 202 -34.66 -23.14 -11.78
C TRP A 202 -35.72 -22.52 -10.87
N GLU A 203 -36.47 -23.34 -10.12
CA GLU A 203 -37.47 -22.86 -9.17
C GLU A 203 -36.83 -22.01 -8.07
N LEU A 204 -35.75 -22.48 -7.46
CA LEU A 204 -35.08 -21.80 -6.36
C LEU A 204 -34.40 -20.49 -6.80
N ILE A 205 -33.73 -20.47 -7.95
CA ILE A 205 -32.96 -19.29 -8.40
C ILE A 205 -33.80 -18.34 -9.25
N VAL A 206 -34.51 -18.85 -10.26
CA VAL A 206 -35.28 -18.00 -11.19
C VAL A 206 -36.61 -17.61 -10.57
N ASN A 207 -37.42 -18.57 -10.12
CA ASN A 207 -38.77 -18.23 -9.64
C ASN A 207 -38.73 -17.56 -8.26
N GLN A 208 -37.92 -18.10 -7.32
CA GLN A 208 -37.84 -17.65 -5.92
C GLN A 208 -36.71 -16.66 -5.60
N ASN A 209 -35.78 -16.38 -6.52
CA ASN A 209 -34.63 -15.47 -6.31
C ASN A 209 -33.72 -15.80 -5.10
N MET A 210 -33.78 -17.03 -4.60
CA MET A 210 -33.13 -17.45 -3.35
C MET A 210 -31.62 -17.21 -3.35
N PHE A 211 -30.97 -17.42 -4.49
CA PHE A 211 -29.52 -17.27 -4.62
C PHE A 211 -29.05 -15.83 -4.38
N LEU A 212 -29.83 -14.81 -4.76
CA LEU A 212 -29.53 -13.42 -4.43
C LEU A 212 -30.02 -13.08 -3.02
N GLU A 213 -31.31 -13.29 -2.74
CA GLU A 213 -31.97 -12.72 -1.56
C GLU A 213 -31.59 -13.40 -0.24
N GLN A 214 -31.17 -14.67 -0.28
CA GLN A 214 -30.88 -15.47 0.91
C GLN A 214 -29.42 -15.92 1.00
N ILE A 215 -28.76 -16.16 -0.13
CA ILE A 215 -27.41 -16.72 -0.15
C ILE A 215 -26.36 -15.62 -0.39
N PHE A 216 -26.30 -15.04 -1.59
CA PHE A 216 -25.23 -14.09 -1.97
C PHE A 216 -25.13 -12.89 -1.01
N VAL A 217 -26.25 -12.25 -0.67
CA VAL A 217 -26.24 -11.05 0.21
C VAL A 217 -25.96 -11.36 1.69
N ASN A 218 -25.85 -12.64 2.06
CA ASN A 218 -25.45 -13.10 3.38
C ASN A 218 -24.14 -13.91 3.34
N ALA A 219 -23.42 -13.90 2.21
CA ALA A 219 -22.15 -14.63 2.02
C ALA A 219 -20.90 -13.79 2.37
N SER A 220 -21.06 -12.84 3.30
CA SER A 220 -19.99 -12.00 3.89
C SER A 220 -20.00 -12.23 5.40
N MET A 221 -18.88 -12.01 6.08
CA MET A 221 -18.82 -12.11 7.54
C MET A 221 -19.62 -11.02 8.24
N ARG A 222 -19.60 -9.79 7.72
CA ARG A 222 -20.43 -8.70 8.23
C ARG A 222 -21.87 -8.82 7.71
N GLU A 223 -22.81 -8.35 8.50
CA GLU A 223 -24.17 -8.13 7.98
C GLU A 223 -24.19 -6.95 7.01
N LEU A 224 -24.65 -7.20 5.77
CA LEU A 224 -24.91 -6.14 4.80
C LEU A 224 -26.18 -5.37 5.22
N SER A 225 -26.11 -4.04 5.17
CA SER A 225 -27.27 -3.18 5.44
C SER A 225 -28.38 -3.39 4.39
N PRO A 226 -29.66 -3.06 4.70
CA PRO A 226 -30.75 -3.20 3.74
C PRO A 226 -30.50 -2.45 2.41
N GLU A 227 -29.80 -1.32 2.42
CA GLU A 227 -29.43 -0.59 1.21
C GLU A 227 -28.43 -1.38 0.34
N GLU A 228 -27.42 -1.98 0.96
CA GLU A 228 -26.42 -2.82 0.28
C GLU A 228 -27.05 -4.09 -0.30
N LYS A 229 -27.87 -4.79 0.48
CA LYS A 229 -28.64 -5.96 0.02
C LYS A 229 -29.51 -5.57 -1.19
N ASN A 230 -30.22 -4.44 -1.10
CA ASN A 230 -31.07 -3.94 -2.20
C ASN A 230 -30.30 -3.57 -3.47
N ASN A 231 -29.06 -3.06 -3.37
CA ASN A 231 -28.27 -2.75 -4.56
C ASN A 231 -27.81 -4.01 -5.33
N TYR A 232 -27.62 -5.15 -4.64
CA TYR A 232 -27.39 -6.45 -5.27
C TYR A 232 -28.68 -7.10 -5.80
N ILE A 233 -29.80 -6.98 -5.08
CA ILE A 233 -31.08 -7.62 -5.45
C ILE A 233 -31.77 -6.89 -6.61
N ARG A 234 -31.68 -5.55 -6.69
CA ARG A 234 -32.39 -4.71 -7.67
C ARG A 234 -32.17 -5.16 -9.14
N PRO A 235 -30.95 -5.46 -9.61
CA PRO A 235 -30.70 -6.04 -10.95
C PRO A 235 -31.48 -7.31 -11.28
N PHE A 236 -31.90 -8.07 -10.28
CA PHE A 236 -32.56 -9.39 -10.42
C PHE A 236 -34.03 -9.37 -9.96
N GLN A 237 -34.64 -8.19 -9.78
CA GLN A 237 -36.07 -8.09 -9.44
C GLN A 237 -36.98 -8.64 -10.55
N ALA A 238 -36.63 -8.41 -11.81
CA ALA A 238 -37.33 -8.96 -12.97
C ALA A 238 -36.92 -10.43 -13.20
N ILE A 239 -37.90 -11.32 -13.35
CA ILE A 239 -37.68 -12.77 -13.39
C ILE A 239 -36.82 -13.21 -14.58
N GLU A 240 -37.01 -12.55 -15.73
CA GLU A 240 -36.28 -12.77 -16.97
C GLU A 240 -34.77 -12.53 -16.83
N ARG A 241 -34.34 -11.65 -15.90
CA ARG A 241 -32.92 -11.35 -15.67
C ARG A 241 -32.21 -12.43 -14.84
N ARG A 242 -32.96 -13.35 -14.20
CA ARG A 242 -32.40 -14.37 -13.29
C ARG A 242 -31.81 -15.59 -14.02
N LYS A 243 -32.01 -15.74 -15.34
CA LYS A 243 -31.35 -16.80 -16.14
C LYS A 243 -29.82 -16.75 -15.97
N ALA A 244 -29.24 -15.55 -15.96
CA ALA A 244 -27.80 -15.35 -15.73
C ALA A 244 -27.34 -15.80 -14.34
N ALA A 245 -28.12 -15.47 -13.29
CA ALA A 245 -27.84 -15.90 -11.92
C ALA A 245 -28.00 -17.43 -11.74
N TRP A 246 -28.99 -18.04 -12.40
CA TRP A 246 -29.18 -19.50 -12.41
C TRP A 246 -28.06 -20.25 -13.14
N LYS A 247 -27.49 -19.65 -14.19
CA LYS A 247 -26.42 -20.26 -14.98
C LYS A 247 -25.09 -20.36 -14.22
N ALA A 248 -24.77 -19.39 -13.36
CA ALA A 248 -23.53 -19.35 -12.59
C ALA A 248 -23.19 -20.65 -11.79
N PRO A 249 -24.12 -21.28 -11.04
CA PRO A 249 -23.86 -22.58 -10.42
C PRO A 249 -23.82 -23.76 -11.42
N GLN A 250 -24.49 -23.67 -12.59
CA GLN A 250 -24.40 -24.72 -13.63
C GLN A 250 -23.00 -24.80 -14.25
N GLU A 251 -22.31 -23.66 -14.35
CA GLU A 251 -21.00 -23.59 -14.98
C GLU A 251 -19.86 -24.04 -14.06
N LEU A 252 -20.08 -24.20 -12.74
CA LEU A 252 -19.00 -24.60 -11.80
C LEU A 252 -18.35 -25.92 -12.24
N PRO A 253 -17.02 -26.00 -12.40
CA PRO A 253 -16.32 -27.19 -12.89
C PRO A 253 -16.16 -28.22 -11.76
N ILE A 254 -17.19 -29.04 -11.55
CA ILE A 254 -17.26 -30.07 -10.50
C ILE A 254 -17.51 -31.43 -11.17
N GLU A 255 -16.78 -32.48 -10.76
CA GLU A 255 -16.95 -33.86 -11.26
C GLU A 255 -16.85 -33.96 -12.80
N ASN A 256 -15.88 -33.26 -13.40
CA ASN A 256 -15.68 -33.16 -14.86
C ASN A 256 -16.83 -32.47 -15.64
N ASN A 257 -17.75 -31.76 -14.97
CA ASN A 257 -18.87 -31.09 -15.62
C ASN A 257 -19.04 -29.61 -15.20
N PRO A 258 -19.22 -28.66 -16.15
CA PRO A 258 -19.15 -28.81 -17.61
C PRO A 258 -17.71 -29.05 -18.11
N ALA A 259 -17.54 -29.97 -19.05
CA ALA A 259 -16.22 -30.44 -19.47
C ALA A 259 -15.36 -29.37 -20.17
N ASP A 260 -15.99 -28.37 -20.79
CA ASP A 260 -15.33 -27.20 -21.39
C ASP A 260 -14.86 -26.19 -20.34
N VAL A 261 -15.67 -25.92 -19.31
CA VAL A 261 -15.27 -25.05 -18.19
C VAL A 261 -14.16 -25.70 -17.36
N VAL A 262 -14.21 -27.02 -17.15
CA VAL A 262 -13.12 -27.80 -16.51
C VAL A 262 -11.80 -27.58 -17.26
N ARG A 263 -11.78 -27.78 -18.59
CA ARG A 263 -10.58 -27.53 -19.42
C ARG A 263 -10.11 -26.08 -19.33
N LEU A 264 -11.02 -25.10 -19.28
CA LEU A 264 -10.68 -23.69 -19.17
C LEU A 264 -10.01 -23.39 -17.83
N VAL A 265 -10.58 -23.86 -16.72
CA VAL A 265 -10.09 -23.58 -15.37
C VAL A 265 -8.78 -24.32 -15.07
N ASP A 266 -8.62 -25.58 -15.51
CA ASP A 266 -7.36 -26.30 -15.36
C ASP A 266 -6.22 -25.69 -16.20
N ALA A 267 -6.54 -25.21 -17.42
CA ALA A 267 -5.58 -24.47 -18.24
C ALA A 267 -5.20 -23.13 -17.59
N ASN A 268 -6.18 -22.41 -17.03
CA ASN A 268 -5.93 -21.17 -16.28
C ASN A 268 -5.04 -21.41 -15.06
N TYR A 269 -5.34 -22.42 -14.24
CA TYR A 269 -4.56 -22.75 -13.05
C TYR A 269 -3.14 -23.22 -13.40
N SER A 270 -2.99 -24.00 -14.47
CA SER A 270 -1.68 -24.41 -15.00
C SER A 270 -0.86 -23.22 -15.49
N TRP A 271 -1.50 -22.25 -16.13
CA TRP A 271 -0.87 -21.02 -16.63
C TRP A 271 -0.48 -20.04 -15.52
N MET A 272 -1.35 -19.81 -14.51
CA MET A 272 -1.04 -18.94 -13.35
C MET A 272 0.24 -19.33 -12.63
N LYS A 273 0.56 -20.64 -12.60
CA LYS A 273 1.81 -21.13 -12.00
C LYS A 273 3.05 -20.79 -12.83
N GLN A 274 2.91 -20.73 -14.15
CA GLN A 274 4.03 -20.60 -15.10
C GLN A 274 4.29 -19.16 -15.54
N THR A 275 3.26 -18.32 -15.59
CA THR A 275 3.35 -16.94 -16.10
C THR A 275 4.32 -16.07 -15.28
N THR A 276 5.01 -15.16 -15.97
CA THR A 276 5.86 -14.13 -15.38
C THR A 276 5.11 -12.82 -15.13
N ILE A 277 3.84 -12.73 -15.53
CA ILE A 277 2.98 -11.59 -15.20
C ILE A 277 2.84 -11.51 -13.66
N PRO A 278 3.11 -10.36 -13.03
CA PRO A 278 2.94 -10.19 -11.59
C PRO A 278 1.50 -10.47 -11.13
N GLN A 279 1.37 -11.29 -10.10
CA GLN A 279 0.08 -11.70 -9.53
C GLN A 279 -0.03 -11.24 -8.06
N LEU A 280 -1.18 -10.68 -7.66
CA LEU A 280 -1.53 -10.35 -6.28
C LEU A 280 -2.76 -11.15 -5.85
N PHE A 281 -2.53 -12.18 -5.04
CA PHE A 281 -3.55 -13.15 -4.62
C PHE A 281 -4.09 -12.80 -3.22
N PHE A 282 -5.33 -12.34 -3.15
CA PHE A 282 -6.04 -12.16 -1.88
C PHE A 282 -6.82 -13.42 -1.50
N TYR A 283 -6.66 -13.87 -0.26
CA TYR A 283 -7.42 -14.99 0.30
C TYR A 283 -7.71 -14.80 1.79
N THR A 284 -8.58 -15.65 2.31
CA THR A 284 -9.01 -15.69 3.71
C THR A 284 -8.82 -17.11 4.26
N ASP A 285 -8.98 -17.28 5.58
CA ASP A 285 -8.94 -18.58 6.25
C ASP A 285 -10.05 -18.68 7.32
N PRO A 286 -11.16 -19.40 7.06
CA PRO A 286 -11.44 -20.19 5.85
C PRO A 286 -11.76 -19.32 4.62
N ALA A 287 -11.42 -19.84 3.45
CA ALA A 287 -11.92 -19.39 2.14
C ALA A 287 -13.09 -20.28 1.66
N ALA A 288 -13.82 -19.82 0.64
CA ALA A 288 -15.03 -20.48 0.13
C ALA A 288 -14.78 -21.40 -1.08
N PHE A 289 -13.68 -21.24 -1.83
CA PHE A 289 -13.37 -22.08 -3.00
C PHE A 289 -12.21 -23.07 -2.80
N PHE A 290 -11.41 -22.90 -1.76
CA PHE A 290 -10.20 -23.70 -1.48
C PHE A 290 -9.86 -23.66 0.02
N THR A 291 -8.94 -24.52 0.48
CA THR A 291 -8.38 -24.44 1.83
C THR A 291 -7.15 -23.53 1.87
N LYS A 292 -6.73 -23.11 3.06
CA LYS A 292 -5.48 -22.35 3.24
C LYS A 292 -4.26 -23.12 2.72
N GLU A 293 -4.20 -24.43 2.92
CA GLU A 293 -3.10 -25.27 2.43
C GLU A 293 -3.07 -25.31 0.89
N ALA A 294 -4.23 -25.33 0.23
CA ALA A 294 -4.30 -25.25 -1.23
C ALA A 294 -3.84 -23.89 -1.76
N ALA A 295 -4.19 -22.79 -1.07
CA ALA A 295 -3.70 -21.46 -1.39
C ALA A 295 -2.17 -21.36 -1.21
N GLU A 296 -1.62 -21.89 -0.11
CA GLU A 296 -0.18 -21.93 0.15
C GLU A 296 0.59 -22.81 -0.83
N GLN A 297 0.03 -23.97 -1.22
CA GLN A 297 0.61 -24.84 -2.26
C GLN A 297 0.67 -24.14 -3.62
N PHE A 298 -0.39 -23.42 -4.02
CA PHE A 298 -0.37 -22.62 -5.24
C PHE A 298 0.71 -21.54 -5.17
N VAL A 299 0.82 -20.83 -4.04
CA VAL A 299 1.83 -19.78 -3.82
C VAL A 299 3.26 -20.32 -3.90
N GLN A 300 3.51 -21.52 -3.39
CA GLN A 300 4.81 -22.20 -3.49
C GLN A 300 5.15 -22.66 -4.92
N GLN A 301 4.13 -22.93 -5.75
CA GLN A 301 4.30 -23.44 -7.12
C GLN A 301 4.39 -22.32 -8.18
N ALA A 302 3.86 -21.12 -7.91
CA ALA A 302 3.74 -20.06 -8.92
C ALA A 302 4.95 -19.12 -8.97
N HIS A 303 5.43 -18.82 -10.18
CA HIS A 303 6.65 -18.05 -10.40
C HIS A 303 6.60 -16.58 -9.92
N ALA A 304 5.46 -15.91 -10.06
CA ALA A 304 5.36 -14.45 -9.94
C ALA A 304 4.19 -13.97 -9.05
N VAL A 305 3.84 -14.74 -8.00
CA VAL A 305 2.71 -14.41 -7.11
C VAL A 305 3.13 -13.77 -5.79
N THR A 306 2.34 -12.79 -5.37
CA THR A 306 2.38 -12.13 -4.06
C THR A 306 1.11 -12.53 -3.29
N PRO A 307 1.22 -13.33 -2.22
CA PRO A 307 0.06 -13.69 -1.39
C PRO A 307 -0.34 -12.56 -0.44
N CYS A 308 -1.63 -12.49 -0.13
CA CYS A 308 -2.21 -11.57 0.85
C CYS A 308 -3.35 -12.27 1.62
N LEU A 309 -3.04 -12.78 2.81
CA LEU A 309 -4.02 -13.37 3.71
C LEU A 309 -4.71 -12.27 4.53
N LEU A 310 -5.97 -11.96 4.20
CA LEU A 310 -6.77 -10.88 4.80
C LEU A 310 -7.19 -11.18 6.25
N GLY A 311 -7.36 -12.45 6.59
CA GLY A 311 -7.86 -12.91 7.90
C GLY A 311 -8.96 -13.97 7.74
N PRO A 312 -9.84 -14.12 8.74
CA PRO A 312 -11.08 -14.90 8.61
C PRO A 312 -11.92 -14.45 7.40
N GLY A 313 -12.75 -15.33 6.84
CA GLY A 313 -13.54 -14.94 5.67
C GLY A 313 -14.81 -15.75 5.40
N ALA A 314 -15.55 -15.21 4.45
CA ALA A 314 -16.64 -15.85 3.72
C ALA A 314 -16.39 -15.63 2.22
N TYR A 315 -17.40 -15.71 1.35
CA TYR A 315 -17.22 -15.59 -0.10
C TYR A 315 -16.99 -14.14 -0.59
N ASN A 316 -17.61 -13.15 0.05
CA ASN A 316 -17.60 -11.75 -0.37
C ASN A 316 -16.43 -10.95 0.25
N HIS A 317 -15.18 -11.31 -0.05
CA HIS A 317 -13.99 -10.63 0.51
C HIS A 317 -14.01 -9.10 0.34
N ALA A 318 -14.51 -8.61 -0.79
CA ALA A 318 -14.63 -7.18 -1.09
C ALA A 318 -15.69 -6.45 -0.25
N GLU A 319 -16.59 -7.16 0.41
CA GLU A 319 -17.52 -6.58 1.40
C GLU A 319 -16.95 -6.60 2.81
N ASP A 320 -16.11 -7.57 3.16
CA ASP A 320 -15.52 -7.68 4.50
C ASP A 320 -14.24 -6.86 4.66
N TYR A 321 -13.42 -6.73 3.60
CA TYR A 321 -12.08 -6.11 3.61
C TYR A 321 -11.82 -5.06 2.50
N PRO A 322 -12.79 -4.22 2.07
CA PRO A 322 -12.60 -3.34 0.91
C PRO A 322 -11.45 -2.34 1.05
N HIS A 323 -11.20 -1.85 2.26
CA HIS A 323 -10.14 -0.87 2.52
C HIS A 323 -8.76 -1.53 2.49
N GLU A 324 -8.60 -2.67 3.16
CA GLU A 324 -7.37 -3.48 3.12
C GLU A 324 -7.02 -3.93 1.70
N ILE A 325 -8.01 -4.39 0.92
CA ILE A 325 -7.85 -4.75 -0.50
C ILE A 325 -7.42 -3.53 -1.33
N GLY A 326 -8.12 -2.39 -1.18
CA GLY A 326 -7.82 -1.15 -1.90
C GLY A 326 -6.42 -0.60 -1.61
N PHE A 327 -6.02 -0.52 -0.33
CA PHE A 327 -4.68 -0.09 0.07
C PHE A 327 -3.59 -1.04 -0.40
N THR A 328 -3.82 -2.35 -0.33
CA THR A 328 -2.84 -3.35 -0.76
C THR A 328 -2.64 -3.32 -2.28
N LEU A 329 -3.72 -3.17 -3.06
CA LEU A 329 -3.65 -2.95 -4.50
C LEU A 329 -2.89 -1.66 -4.84
N ALA A 330 -3.18 -0.54 -4.16
CA ALA A 330 -2.51 0.73 -4.39
C ALA A 330 -1.01 0.61 -4.09
N ALA A 331 -0.65 0.05 -2.93
CA ALA A 331 0.73 -0.16 -2.53
C ALA A 331 1.47 -1.07 -3.53
N TRP A 332 0.84 -2.15 -4.00
CA TRP A 332 1.42 -3.06 -4.99
C TRP A 332 1.68 -2.36 -6.34
N ILE A 333 0.74 -1.53 -6.83
CA ILE A 333 0.91 -0.74 -8.06
C ILE A 333 2.05 0.27 -7.92
N ILE A 334 2.08 1.04 -6.82
CA ILE A 334 3.11 2.05 -6.55
C ILE A 334 4.51 1.42 -6.49
N ASN A 335 4.61 0.22 -5.92
CA ASN A 335 5.85 -0.54 -5.77
C ASN A 335 6.17 -1.42 -7.00
N ASN A 336 5.72 -1.02 -8.19
CA ASN A 336 5.98 -1.72 -9.46
C ASN A 336 5.65 -3.23 -9.41
N TYR A 337 4.47 -3.55 -8.87
CA TYR A 337 3.93 -4.90 -8.73
C TYR A 337 4.72 -5.80 -7.77
N SER A 338 5.26 -5.22 -6.70
CA SER A 338 5.89 -5.93 -5.58
C SER A 338 5.32 -5.46 -4.23
N LEU A 339 5.05 -6.38 -3.31
CA LEU A 339 4.87 -6.05 -1.87
C LEU A 339 6.09 -6.43 -1.02
N ARG A 340 7.18 -6.91 -1.63
CA ARG A 340 8.44 -7.14 -0.88
C ARG A 340 9.07 -5.84 -0.36
N SER A 341 8.62 -4.69 -0.86
CA SER A 341 9.04 -3.34 -0.44
C SER A 341 8.06 -2.62 0.49
N THR A 342 6.95 -3.25 0.92
CA THR A 342 6.00 -2.64 1.87
C THR A 342 6.27 -2.99 3.34
N MET A 343 7.25 -3.87 3.61
CA MET A 343 7.99 -3.77 4.86
C MET A 343 8.71 -2.41 4.84
N PRO A 344 8.64 -1.56 5.89
CA PRO A 344 9.48 -0.37 5.96
C PRO A 344 10.94 -0.78 5.69
N GLN A 345 11.47 -0.34 4.56
CA GLN A 345 12.77 -0.78 4.08
C GLN A 345 13.85 0.00 4.80
N PHE A 346 14.54 -0.67 5.73
CA PHE A 346 15.63 -0.14 6.56
C PHE A 346 16.30 1.09 5.96
N SER A 347 16.13 2.22 6.63
CA SER A 347 16.62 3.53 6.20
C SER A 347 17.41 4.19 7.32
N PHE A 348 18.67 4.55 7.05
CA PHE A 348 19.46 5.37 7.97
C PHE A 348 18.90 6.79 8.09
N TYR A 349 18.22 7.28 7.05
CA TYR A 349 18.03 8.70 6.79
C TYR A 349 16.62 9.21 7.11
N THR A 350 15.56 8.47 6.75
CA THR A 350 14.19 8.99 6.62
C THR A 350 13.69 9.80 7.83
N THR A 351 13.83 9.25 9.05
CA THR A 351 13.29 9.85 10.28
C THR A 351 14.08 11.08 10.71
N ILE A 352 15.42 11.04 10.58
CA ILE A 352 16.31 12.14 10.98
C ILE A 352 16.28 13.28 9.93
N HIS A 353 16.17 12.97 8.64
CA HIS A 353 16.04 13.97 7.58
C HIS A 353 14.74 14.76 7.66
N LYS A 354 13.64 14.14 8.12
CA LYS A 354 12.40 14.88 8.46
C LYS A 354 12.64 15.90 9.56
N ALA A 355 13.35 15.51 10.63
CA ALA A 355 13.69 16.42 11.72
C ALA A 355 14.62 17.56 11.28
N ILE A 356 15.61 17.26 10.42
CA ILE A 356 16.54 18.26 9.90
C ILE A 356 15.83 19.24 8.96
N ARG A 357 14.99 18.76 8.03
CA ARG A 357 14.17 19.64 7.17
C ARG A 357 13.29 20.57 8.02
N LYS A 358 12.62 20.03 9.05
CA LYS A 358 11.85 20.84 10.00
C LYS A 358 12.74 21.90 10.67
N ALA A 359 13.90 21.52 11.20
CA ALA A 359 14.82 22.45 11.86
C ALA A 359 15.37 23.54 10.92
N LEU A 360 15.72 23.20 9.67
CA LEU A 360 16.15 24.14 8.63
C LEU A 360 15.05 25.18 8.35
N PHE A 361 13.82 24.73 8.05
CA PHE A 361 12.71 25.61 7.71
C PHE A 361 12.20 26.44 8.89
N ASP A 362 12.08 25.87 10.09
CA ASP A 362 11.72 26.61 11.30
C ASP A 362 12.75 27.72 11.59
N THR A 363 14.04 27.44 11.40
CA THR A 363 15.12 28.41 11.61
C THR A 363 15.12 29.48 10.53
N ALA A 364 14.77 29.15 9.29
CA ALA A 364 14.61 30.13 8.21
C ALA A 364 13.43 31.08 8.47
N VAL A 365 12.30 30.56 8.94
CA VAL A 365 11.14 31.38 9.35
C VAL A 365 11.52 32.33 10.49
N LEU A 366 12.25 31.84 11.51
CA LEU A 366 12.71 32.67 12.62
C LEU A 366 13.74 33.73 12.16
N ALA A 367 14.66 33.38 11.26
CA ALA A 367 15.62 34.33 10.69
C ALA A 367 14.91 35.50 10.00
N GLY A 368 13.90 35.21 9.16
CA GLY A 368 13.11 36.22 8.46
C GLY A 368 12.25 37.11 9.36
N GLN A 369 11.99 36.70 10.61
CA GLN A 369 11.26 37.46 11.62
C GLN A 369 12.17 38.25 12.58
N THR A 370 13.49 38.04 12.54
CA THR A 370 14.43 38.56 13.53
C THR A 370 14.91 39.98 13.20
N ASP A 371 14.69 40.94 14.11
CA ASP A 371 15.42 42.21 14.09
C ASP A 371 16.83 41.97 14.64
N PHE A 372 17.80 41.74 13.75
CA PHE A 372 19.20 41.47 14.11
C PHE A 372 19.87 42.62 14.86
N PHE A 373 19.36 43.85 14.81
CA PHE A 373 19.90 44.97 15.57
C PHE A 373 19.50 44.92 17.05
N ASP A 374 18.29 44.44 17.34
CA ASP A 374 17.76 44.29 18.70
C ASP A 374 18.37 43.06 19.39
N LYS A 375 19.23 43.33 20.39
CA LYS A 375 19.99 42.31 21.14
C LYS A 375 19.12 41.34 21.93
N ASP A 376 17.90 41.72 22.30
CA ASP A 376 16.99 40.85 23.02
C ASP A 376 16.13 40.03 22.05
N ARG A 377 15.62 40.65 20.98
CA ARG A 377 14.82 39.94 19.95
C ARG A 377 15.60 38.87 19.18
N ARG A 378 16.91 39.04 19.01
CA ARG A 378 17.75 38.07 18.28
C ARG A 378 18.23 36.88 19.13
N LYS A 379 17.99 36.85 20.44
CA LYS A 379 18.41 35.72 21.32
C LYS A 379 17.81 34.37 20.91
N PRO A 380 16.50 34.24 20.66
CA PRO A 380 15.92 32.95 20.24
C PRO A 380 16.54 32.45 18.93
N PHE A 381 16.85 33.37 18.01
CA PHE A 381 17.53 33.02 16.77
C PHE A 381 18.98 32.55 17.00
N ILE A 382 19.76 33.22 17.86
CA ILE A 382 21.13 32.79 18.19
C ILE A 382 21.12 31.36 18.76
N GLU A 383 20.21 31.07 19.68
CA GLU A 383 20.09 29.75 20.32
C GLU A 383 19.70 28.68 19.29
N GLN A 384 18.60 28.89 18.55
CA GLN A 384 18.11 27.92 17.56
C GLN A 384 19.09 27.72 16.39
N TYR A 385 19.78 28.78 15.94
CA TYR A 385 20.79 28.69 14.88
C TYR A 385 22.02 27.90 15.35
N ALA A 386 22.48 28.09 16.59
CA ALA A 386 23.59 27.30 17.14
C ALA A 386 23.23 25.82 17.26
N ASP A 387 22.03 25.50 17.74
CA ASP A 387 21.52 24.12 17.83
C ASP A 387 21.41 23.47 16.44
N LEU A 388 20.92 24.22 15.44
CA LEU A 388 20.89 23.75 14.05
C LEU A 388 22.31 23.48 13.51
N MET A 389 23.24 24.42 13.61
CA MET A 389 24.60 24.21 13.08
C MET A 389 25.32 23.02 13.74
N ASN A 390 25.06 22.76 15.03
CA ASN A 390 25.56 21.56 15.71
C ASN A 390 24.89 20.28 15.18
N LEU A 391 23.56 20.29 14.97
CA LEU A 391 22.83 19.15 14.40
C LEU A 391 23.37 18.76 13.01
N LEU A 392 23.55 19.73 12.12
CA LEU A 392 24.01 19.49 10.74
C LEU A 392 25.45 18.94 10.69
N ARG A 393 26.36 19.46 11.53
CA ARG A 393 27.73 18.95 11.63
C ARG A 393 27.81 17.55 12.23
N ASN A 394 27.03 17.30 13.28
CA ASN A 394 26.96 15.99 13.91
C ASN A 394 26.40 14.94 12.95
N HIS A 395 25.35 15.26 12.18
CA HIS A 395 24.77 14.41 11.15
C HIS A 395 25.84 13.90 10.17
N SER A 396 26.47 14.82 9.41
CA SER A 396 27.50 14.48 8.42
C SER A 396 28.68 13.70 9.03
N LEU A 397 29.10 14.03 10.25
CA LEU A 397 30.14 13.28 10.97
C LEU A 397 29.71 11.81 11.23
N HIS A 398 28.44 11.56 11.55
CA HIS A 398 27.94 10.20 11.76
C HIS A 398 27.78 9.43 10.45
N GLU A 399 27.34 10.09 9.36
CA GLU A 399 27.38 9.48 8.03
C GLU A 399 28.80 9.03 7.67
N ASP A 400 29.78 9.94 7.76
CA ASP A 400 31.18 9.66 7.42
C ASP A 400 31.80 8.57 8.30
N THR A 401 31.37 8.47 9.56
CA THR A 401 31.92 7.48 10.51
C THR A 401 31.26 6.10 10.38
N TYR A 402 29.94 6.03 10.17
CA TYR A 402 29.17 4.79 10.34
C TYR A 402 28.42 4.31 9.09
N ILE A 403 28.15 5.19 8.11
CA ILE A 403 27.29 4.87 6.96
C ILE A 403 28.10 4.83 5.67
N HIS A 404 28.88 5.87 5.37
CA HIS A 404 29.70 5.96 4.15
C HIS A 404 30.71 4.80 3.97
N PRO A 405 31.39 4.29 5.03
CA PRO A 405 32.27 3.13 4.90
C PRO A 405 31.60 1.86 4.33
N LEU A 406 30.27 1.75 4.41
CA LEU A 406 29.47 0.64 3.87
C LEU A 406 29.29 0.71 2.33
N LEU A 407 29.69 1.81 1.68
CA LEU A 407 29.59 2.01 0.22
C LEU A 407 30.80 1.48 -0.57
N THR A 408 31.75 0.84 0.12
CA THR A 408 33.06 0.44 -0.43
C THR A 408 32.92 -0.52 -1.62
N GLY A 409 33.41 -0.09 -2.78
CA GLY A 409 33.33 -0.83 -4.05
C GLY A 409 32.54 -0.11 -5.15
N SER A 410 31.79 0.95 -4.81
CA SER A 410 31.05 1.78 -5.78
C SER A 410 31.73 3.15 -5.99
N ASN A 411 31.62 3.71 -7.20
CA ASN A 411 32.24 5.01 -7.55
C ASN A 411 31.62 6.22 -6.81
N GLY A 412 30.57 6.03 -6.00
CA GLY A 412 29.84 7.12 -5.32
C GLY A 412 30.55 7.72 -4.11
N HIS A 413 31.35 6.94 -3.37
CA HIS A 413 31.95 7.34 -2.09
C HIS A 413 32.81 8.63 -2.20
N LEU A 414 33.51 8.81 -3.32
CA LEU A 414 34.38 9.97 -3.60
C LEU A 414 33.63 11.25 -4.04
N SER A 415 32.31 11.18 -4.19
CA SER A 415 31.45 12.34 -4.49
C SER A 415 30.91 12.98 -3.21
N ILE A 416 30.46 12.15 -2.25
CA ILE A 416 29.72 12.60 -1.06
C ILE A 416 30.66 13.24 -0.03
N GLU A 417 31.86 12.69 0.19
CA GLU A 417 32.89 13.32 1.05
C GLU A 417 33.18 14.78 0.62
N LYS A 418 33.14 15.05 -0.69
CA LYS A 418 33.33 16.40 -1.25
C LYS A 418 32.12 17.30 -1.06
N GLU A 419 30.92 16.74 -0.97
CA GLU A 419 29.70 17.48 -0.61
C GLU A 419 29.75 17.88 0.87
N HIS A 420 30.10 16.98 1.79
CA HIS A 420 30.31 17.32 3.21
C HIS A 420 31.38 18.41 3.41
N GLU A 421 32.53 18.27 2.74
CA GLU A 421 33.56 19.32 2.73
C GLU A 421 33.07 20.67 2.18
N GLN A 422 32.09 20.67 1.26
CA GLN A 422 31.53 21.89 0.67
C GLN A 422 30.48 22.50 1.61
N LEU A 423 29.61 21.69 2.20
CA LEU A 423 28.60 22.12 3.17
C LEU A 423 29.25 22.74 4.42
N GLU A 424 30.34 22.18 4.95
CA GLU A 424 31.07 22.78 6.08
C GLU A 424 31.70 24.14 5.71
N LYS A 425 32.19 24.32 4.47
CA LYS A 425 32.67 25.65 4.00
C LYS A 425 31.53 26.66 3.93
N GLU A 426 30.32 26.24 3.56
CA GLU A 426 29.13 27.08 3.55
C GLU A 426 28.66 27.43 4.97
N ILE A 427 28.68 26.47 5.90
CA ILE A 427 28.43 26.72 7.34
C ILE A 427 29.42 27.76 7.87
N GLN A 428 30.72 27.62 7.62
CA GLN A 428 31.75 28.58 8.06
C GLN A 428 31.53 29.99 7.48
N LYS A 429 31.13 30.09 6.20
CA LYS A 429 30.73 31.36 5.56
C LYS A 429 29.54 31.99 6.28
N LEU A 430 28.50 31.20 6.59
CA LEU A 430 27.31 31.68 7.31
C LEU A 430 27.64 32.12 8.74
N GLU A 431 28.46 31.37 9.49
CA GLU A 431 28.92 31.75 10.82
C GLU A 431 29.71 33.07 10.80
N GLN A 432 30.56 33.28 9.79
CA GLN A 432 31.26 34.56 9.59
C GLN A 432 30.28 35.71 9.30
N MET A 433 29.32 35.51 8.39
CA MET A 433 28.29 36.51 8.07
C MET A 433 27.42 36.84 9.30
N PHE A 434 27.04 35.83 10.07
CA PHE A 434 26.24 35.97 11.28
C PHE A 434 26.98 36.73 12.38
N ARG A 435 28.27 36.43 12.59
CA ARG A 435 29.12 37.19 13.52
C ARG A 435 29.19 38.68 13.16
N ILE A 436 29.48 38.98 11.89
CA ILE A 436 29.54 40.37 11.38
C ILE A 436 28.19 41.08 11.59
N THR A 437 27.08 40.39 11.32
CA THR A 437 25.71 40.91 11.55
C THR A 437 25.46 41.22 13.02
N CYS A 438 25.88 40.33 13.94
CA CYS A 438 25.70 40.49 15.39
C CYS A 438 26.59 41.57 16.02
N GLU A 439 27.78 41.80 15.45
CA GLU A 439 28.75 42.82 15.89
C GLU A 439 28.40 44.23 15.37
N CYS A 440 27.52 44.35 14.38
CA CYS A 440 27.14 45.62 13.78
C CYS A 440 26.49 46.59 14.81
N GLN A 441 26.94 47.85 14.81
CA GLN A 441 26.44 48.91 15.70
C GLN A 441 25.58 49.96 14.98
N ASP A 442 25.53 49.94 13.64
CA ASP A 442 24.63 50.79 12.86
C ASP A 442 23.34 50.03 12.50
N ARG A 443 22.19 50.69 12.61
CA ARG A 443 20.89 50.02 12.43
C ARG A 443 20.57 49.69 10.97
N LEU A 444 20.90 50.58 10.04
CA LEU A 444 20.61 50.38 8.62
C LEU A 444 21.52 49.28 8.07
N LEU A 445 22.82 49.37 8.38
CA LEU A 445 23.79 48.35 7.98
C LEU A 445 23.51 46.98 8.63
N CYS A 446 23.07 46.93 9.90
CA CYS A 446 22.68 45.67 10.54
C CYS A 446 21.45 45.03 9.86
N HIS A 447 20.50 45.83 9.39
CA HIS A 447 19.35 45.35 8.63
C HIS A 447 19.77 44.82 7.24
N GLU A 448 20.65 45.52 6.52
CA GLU A 448 21.21 45.04 5.24
C GLU A 448 22.01 43.74 5.41
N LEU A 449 22.88 43.67 6.42
CA LEU A 449 23.64 42.47 6.76
C LEU A 449 22.73 41.30 7.17
N GLY A 450 21.67 41.56 7.95
CA GLY A 450 20.68 40.55 8.32
C GLY A 450 19.93 39.99 7.11
N ASN A 451 19.55 40.85 6.16
CA ASN A 451 18.92 40.42 4.91
C ASN A 451 19.89 39.61 4.03
N LEU A 452 21.17 40.00 3.94
CA LEU A 452 22.20 39.26 3.21
C LEU A 452 22.46 37.88 3.85
N PHE A 453 22.55 37.82 5.18
CA PHE A 453 22.65 36.57 5.93
C PHE A 453 21.43 35.68 5.70
N TYR A 454 20.21 36.22 5.77
CA TYR A 454 18.98 35.48 5.50
C TYR A 454 18.97 34.88 4.08
N LEU A 455 19.36 35.65 3.06
CA LEU A 455 19.41 35.15 1.68
C LEU A 455 20.44 34.04 1.51
N SER A 456 21.68 34.21 2.01
CA SER A 456 22.70 33.16 1.95
C SER A 456 22.34 31.93 2.80
N PHE A 457 21.58 32.10 3.89
CA PHE A 457 21.10 30.96 4.69
C PHE A 457 20.05 30.14 3.93
N ASN A 458 19.17 30.78 3.16
CA ASN A 458 18.22 30.07 2.29
C ASN A 458 18.89 29.42 1.07
N GLU A 459 19.95 30.03 0.52
CA GLU A 459 20.83 29.41 -0.49
C GLU A 459 21.45 28.10 0.04
N PHE A 460 22.04 28.15 1.24
CA PHE A 460 22.55 26.97 1.94
C PHE A 460 21.46 25.92 2.22
N ILE A 461 20.26 26.31 2.67
CA ILE A 461 19.15 25.37 2.88
C ILE A 461 18.80 24.64 1.58
N ALA A 462 18.80 25.32 0.43
CA ALA A 462 18.54 24.68 -0.85
C ALA A 462 19.60 23.63 -1.19
N HIS A 463 20.89 23.92 -0.96
CA HIS A 463 21.98 22.95 -1.13
C HIS A 463 21.86 21.77 -0.15
N TYR A 464 21.60 22.04 1.13
CA TYR A 464 21.49 20.99 2.16
C TYR A 464 20.28 20.08 1.92
N VAL A 465 19.13 20.62 1.52
CA VAL A 465 17.94 19.80 1.17
C VAL A 465 18.18 18.95 -0.08
N GLN A 466 18.97 19.45 -1.05
CA GLN A 466 19.39 18.68 -2.22
C GLN A 466 20.33 17.52 -1.84
N HIS A 467 21.24 17.73 -0.90
CA HIS A 467 22.11 16.69 -0.34
C HIS A 467 21.28 15.59 0.37
N LEU A 468 20.39 15.96 1.30
CA LEU A 468 19.46 15.02 1.97
C LEU A 468 18.60 14.21 0.98
N PHE A 469 18.26 14.79 -0.18
CA PHE A 469 17.54 14.09 -1.25
C PHE A 469 18.43 13.06 -1.98
N VAL A 470 19.70 13.38 -2.25
CA VAL A 470 20.65 12.43 -2.86
C VAL A 470 20.84 11.22 -1.93
N GLU A 471 20.97 11.45 -0.63
CA GLU A 471 21.10 10.38 0.36
C GLU A 471 19.88 9.44 0.38
N GLU A 472 18.67 10.00 0.48
CA GLU A 472 17.43 9.20 0.49
C GLU A 472 17.18 8.45 -0.83
N THR A 473 17.48 9.06 -1.98
CA THR A 473 17.07 8.54 -3.30
C THR A 473 18.16 7.82 -4.09
N GLN A 474 19.43 8.00 -3.74
CA GLN A 474 20.56 7.36 -4.42
C GLN A 474 21.41 6.53 -3.46
N ILE A 475 21.74 7.07 -2.28
CA ILE A 475 22.65 6.40 -1.34
C ILE A 475 21.94 5.29 -0.57
N MET A 476 20.72 5.51 -0.09
CA MET A 476 19.95 4.49 0.64
C MET A 476 19.60 3.26 -0.22
N PRO A 477 19.22 3.38 -1.51
CA PRO A 477 19.18 2.23 -2.42
C PRO A 477 20.55 1.54 -2.56
N ALA A 478 21.63 2.29 -2.83
CA ALA A 478 22.96 1.70 -3.04
C ALA A 478 23.48 0.94 -1.80
N LEU A 479 23.21 1.45 -0.60
CA LEU A 479 23.51 0.77 0.67
C LEU A 479 22.77 -0.55 0.81
N ARG A 480 21.49 -0.61 0.43
CA ARG A 480 20.66 -1.83 0.48
C ARG A 480 21.04 -2.85 -0.60
N ASP A 481 21.46 -2.40 -1.76
CA ASP A 481 21.95 -3.27 -2.84
C ASP A 481 23.34 -3.85 -2.52
N ALA A 482 24.22 -3.06 -1.88
CA ALA A 482 25.58 -3.47 -1.53
C ALA A 482 25.68 -4.32 -0.25
N ASN A 483 24.78 -4.13 0.73
CA ASN A 483 24.90 -4.71 2.06
C ASN A 483 23.66 -5.52 2.48
N PRO A 484 23.82 -6.80 2.86
CA PRO A 484 22.79 -7.55 3.56
C PRO A 484 22.31 -6.82 4.83
N LEU A 485 21.01 -6.92 5.10
CA LEU A 485 20.34 -6.20 6.17
C LEU A 485 20.94 -6.39 7.59
N PRO A 486 21.48 -7.56 7.99
CA PRO A 486 22.22 -7.69 9.25
C PRO A 486 23.45 -6.76 9.38
N ILE A 487 24.11 -6.40 8.28
CA ILE A 487 25.26 -5.47 8.27
C ILE A 487 24.77 -4.04 8.52
N LEU A 488 23.73 -3.61 7.80
CA LEU A 488 23.08 -2.31 8.00
C LEU A 488 22.58 -2.14 9.46
N VAL A 489 22.01 -3.20 10.02
CA VAL A 489 21.60 -3.31 11.42
C VAL A 489 22.79 -3.24 12.38
N SER A 490 23.94 -3.85 12.07
CA SER A 490 25.14 -3.78 12.90
C SER A 490 25.67 -2.34 12.97
N ALA A 491 25.83 -1.69 11.82
CA ALA A 491 26.32 -0.32 11.73
C ALA A 491 25.43 0.67 12.51
N MET A 492 24.10 0.52 12.43
CA MET A 492 23.16 1.31 13.23
C MET A 492 23.27 1.05 14.74
N ASN A 493 23.55 -0.20 15.15
CA ASN A 493 23.80 -0.53 16.55
C ASN A 493 25.15 0.00 17.05
N GLU A 494 26.18 0.01 16.22
CA GLU A 494 27.49 0.61 16.52
C GLU A 494 27.37 2.13 16.68
N PHE A 495 26.69 2.80 15.74
CA PHE A 495 26.31 4.21 15.87
C PHE A 495 25.56 4.47 17.19
N LYS A 496 24.45 3.76 17.45
CA LYS A 496 23.69 3.86 18.72
C LYS A 496 24.59 3.76 19.95
N ASN A 497 25.49 2.78 19.97
CA ASN A 497 26.30 2.46 21.15
C ASN A 497 27.42 3.48 21.38
N SER A 498 27.76 4.30 20.38
CA SER A 498 28.68 5.44 20.53
C SER A 498 28.09 6.64 21.27
N GLN A 499 26.74 6.74 21.35
CA GLN A 499 26.04 7.93 21.84
C GLN A 499 25.70 7.86 23.34
N SER A 500 25.62 9.01 24.01
CA SER A 500 25.19 9.08 25.41
C SER A 500 23.65 8.97 25.55
N GLU A 501 23.18 8.70 26.77
CA GLU A 501 21.73 8.64 27.06
C GLU A 501 21.02 10.00 27.03
N GLU A 502 21.77 11.10 27.14
CA GLU A 502 21.21 12.46 27.03
C GLU A 502 21.02 12.84 25.55
N ASP A 503 22.03 12.57 24.73
CA ASP A 503 21.99 12.73 23.27
C ASP A 503 20.75 12.00 22.68
N LYS A 504 20.64 10.69 22.96
CA LYS A 504 19.56 9.82 22.45
C LYS A 504 18.17 10.38 22.73
N LYS A 505 17.95 10.94 23.93
CA LYS A 505 16.67 11.52 24.34
C LYS A 505 16.35 12.81 23.59
N GLN A 506 17.35 13.66 23.38
CA GLN A 506 17.14 14.94 22.72
C GLN A 506 16.71 14.77 21.27
N ALA A 507 17.33 13.83 20.56
CA ALA A 507 17.02 13.61 19.15
C ALA A 507 15.82 12.65 18.93
N LEU A 508 15.44 11.83 19.91
CA LEU A 508 14.07 11.28 19.99
C LEU A 508 13.04 12.41 19.93
N GLY A 509 13.24 13.48 20.73
CA GLY A 509 12.38 14.66 20.75
C GLY A 509 12.32 15.38 19.40
N LEU A 510 13.48 15.59 18.74
CA LEU A 510 13.54 16.18 17.40
C LEU A 510 12.76 15.36 16.38
N MET A 511 12.97 14.04 16.32
CA MET A 511 12.29 13.16 15.37
C MET A 511 10.80 13.04 15.64
N PHE A 512 10.37 12.87 16.90
CA PHE A 512 8.95 12.89 17.26
C PHE A 512 8.26 14.22 16.87
N SER A 513 8.97 15.35 16.87
CA SER A 513 8.39 16.63 16.45
C SER A 513 8.18 16.76 14.92
N ALA A 514 8.72 15.83 14.12
CA ALA A 514 8.82 15.95 12.67
C ALA A 514 8.25 14.77 11.86
N ILE A 515 7.90 13.67 12.51
CA ILE A 515 7.25 12.51 11.89
C ILE A 515 5.74 12.52 12.11
N ASN A 516 5.01 11.77 11.29
CA ASN A 516 3.55 11.67 11.45
C ASN A 516 3.17 10.83 12.68
N ILE A 517 1.88 10.87 13.06
CA ILE A 517 1.40 10.21 14.28
C ILE A 517 1.56 8.67 14.21
N ASP A 518 1.51 8.08 13.03
CA ASP A 518 1.63 6.63 12.83
C ASP A 518 3.09 6.16 12.99
N GLU A 519 4.02 6.92 12.39
CA GLU A 519 5.47 6.75 12.57
C GLU A 519 5.87 6.92 14.04
N MET A 520 5.29 7.91 14.73
CA MET A 520 5.49 8.14 16.16
C MET A 520 4.95 7.00 17.03
N LEU A 521 3.70 6.56 16.81
CA LEU A 521 3.10 5.46 17.56
C LEU A 521 3.82 4.13 17.31
N PHE A 522 4.28 3.90 16.08
CA PHE A 522 5.13 2.77 15.71
C PHE A 522 6.44 2.77 16.52
N MET A 523 7.14 3.89 16.49
CA MET A 523 8.41 4.11 17.16
C MET A 523 8.28 3.89 18.68
N ILE A 524 7.26 4.50 19.32
CA ILE A 524 6.95 4.32 20.75
C ILE A 524 6.64 2.85 21.11
N LYS A 525 5.79 2.15 20.33
CA LYS A 525 5.44 0.74 20.60
C LYS A 525 6.68 -0.16 20.59
N ASN A 526 7.58 0.07 19.64
CA ASN A 526 8.83 -0.69 19.54
C ASN A 526 9.80 -0.35 20.70
N MET A 527 9.78 0.89 21.21
CA MET A 527 10.58 1.26 22.39
C MET A 527 10.10 0.49 23.62
N GLN A 528 8.78 0.40 23.79
CA GLN A 528 8.14 -0.33 24.89
C GLN A 528 8.45 -1.84 24.85
N GLN A 529 8.48 -2.45 23.65
CA GLN A 529 8.80 -3.88 23.48
C GLN A 529 10.25 -4.23 23.84
N ASN A 530 11.19 -3.28 23.68
CA ASN A 530 12.61 -3.48 23.94
C ASN A 530 13.09 -2.94 25.31
N ALA A 531 12.22 -2.25 26.06
CA ALA A 531 12.54 -1.77 27.38
C ALA A 531 12.53 -2.91 28.40
N LYS A 532 13.60 -3.03 29.20
CA LYS A 532 13.51 -3.79 30.45
C LYS A 532 12.49 -3.11 31.36
N GLN A 533 11.78 -3.91 32.15
CA GLN A 533 10.57 -3.51 32.87
C GLN A 533 10.76 -2.38 33.93
N GLU A 534 11.99 -1.93 34.15
CA GLU A 534 12.38 -0.99 35.21
C GLU A 534 12.57 0.47 34.71
N ASP A 535 12.81 0.72 33.41
CA ASP A 535 13.17 2.07 32.90
C ASP A 535 11.98 2.98 32.55
N ILE A 536 10.76 2.43 32.45
CA ILE A 536 9.59 3.14 31.87
C ILE A 536 9.12 4.32 32.76
N GLY A 537 9.36 4.27 34.08
CA GLY A 537 8.86 5.26 35.04
C GLY A 537 9.46 6.67 34.91
N GLY A 538 10.58 6.83 34.18
CA GLY A 538 11.29 8.10 34.06
C GLY A 538 10.99 8.93 32.80
N MET A 539 10.49 8.32 31.73
CA MET A 539 10.42 8.97 30.41
C MET A 539 9.11 9.71 30.10
N PHE A 540 8.01 9.41 30.80
CA PHE A 540 6.69 10.00 30.53
C PHE A 540 6.33 11.18 31.45
N LYS A 541 7.32 12.04 31.75
CA LYS A 541 7.13 13.32 32.45
C LYS A 541 7.77 14.48 31.66
N ILE A 542 7.20 14.74 30.48
CA ILE A 542 7.31 16.02 29.76
C ILE A 542 5.89 16.33 29.26
#